data_AF-A0A954KA79-F1
#
_entry.id   AF-A0A954KA79-F1
#
_cell.length_a   1.000
_cell.length_b   1.000
_cell.length_c   1.000
_cell.angle_alpha   90.00
_cell.angle_beta   90.00
_cell.angle_gamma   90.00
#
_symmetry.space_group_name_H-M   'P 1'
#
loop_
_entity.id
_entity.type
_entity.pdbx_description
1 polymer ?
#
loop_
_entity_poly.entity_id
_entity_poly.type
_entity_poly.pdbx_seq_one_letter_code
_entity_poly.pdbx_strand_id
1 'polypeptide(L)'
;TIIAVVACACATPIGAFDPLNEIADLCEQHDLWLHVDAAHGGPTCFSEQHKHLTAGLHRADSVVFDAHKMMFMPALSAFLFYKNKAHQFSAFQQQAAYLFDPSAPEIAEYDIGLRTIECTKRANSYALWGIWSLFGKRLFADLVDITFATTRTFYEMLLQASDFEPLHEPECNIVVFRYQTDWLNSLSMEQQNLFHFKLRRQLIESGEFYIVHSVINEQAAFRITVMNPLTTETHLQQLLNTIRLRASELQKTFDSPPLVDQCEQT
;
A
#
# COMPACT_ATOMS: atom_id res chain seq x y z
N THR A 1 -19.53 5.17 21.91
CA THR A 1 -20.30 4.62 20.78
C THR A 1 -19.36 4.39 19.62
N ILE A 2 -19.37 3.20 19.03
CA ILE A 2 -18.65 2.94 17.78
C ILE A 2 -19.50 3.53 16.65
N ILE A 3 -18.90 4.30 15.75
CA ILE A 3 -19.62 5.01 14.68
C ILE A 3 -19.29 4.48 13.29
N ALA A 4 -18.15 3.82 13.13
CA ALA A 4 -17.68 3.28 11.86
C ALA A 4 -16.67 2.17 12.07
N VAL A 5 -16.50 1.34 11.04
CA VAL A 5 -15.41 0.38 10.87
C VAL A 5 -14.65 0.75 9.60
N VAL A 6 -13.32 0.69 9.66
CA VAL A 6 -12.45 0.88 8.50
C VAL A 6 -11.77 -0.46 8.19
N ALA A 7 -12.15 -1.07 7.08
CA ALA A 7 -11.51 -2.29 6.58
C ALA A 7 -10.46 -1.94 5.52
N CYS A 8 -9.37 -2.70 5.48
CA CYS A 8 -8.28 -2.52 4.52
C CYS A 8 -8.39 -3.56 3.39
N ALA A 9 -8.49 -3.10 2.15
CA ALA A 9 -8.23 -3.93 0.98
C ALA A 9 -6.81 -3.63 0.48
N CYS A 10 -5.84 -4.40 1.01
CA CYS A 10 -4.38 -4.19 0.93
C CYS A 10 -3.83 -3.21 1.98
N ALA A 11 -3.65 -3.68 3.22
CA ALA A 11 -3.00 -2.95 4.30
C ALA A 11 -1.54 -2.62 3.96
N THR A 12 -1.16 -1.35 4.11
CA THR A 12 0.17 -0.85 3.68
C THR A 12 1.38 -1.65 4.19
N PRO A 13 1.45 -2.10 5.47
CA PRO A 13 2.65 -2.74 5.99
C PRO A 13 3.01 -4.06 5.30
N ILE A 14 2.02 -4.93 5.09
CA ILE A 14 2.23 -6.32 4.61
C ILE A 14 1.39 -6.69 3.38
N GLY A 15 0.51 -5.80 2.93
CA GLY A 15 -0.34 -6.05 1.77
C GLY A 15 -1.57 -6.92 2.02
N ALA A 16 -1.98 -7.08 3.28
CA ALA A 16 -3.08 -7.98 3.67
C ALA A 16 -4.47 -7.46 3.27
N PHE A 17 -5.42 -8.36 3.02
CA PHE A 17 -6.81 -8.01 2.74
C PHE A 17 -7.73 -8.46 3.87
N ASP A 18 -8.51 -7.53 4.40
CA ASP A 18 -9.55 -7.85 5.38
C ASP A 18 -10.72 -8.61 4.72
N PRO A 19 -11.39 -9.52 5.45
CA PRO A 19 -12.54 -10.27 4.93
C PRO A 19 -13.78 -9.35 4.84
N LEU A 20 -13.88 -8.58 3.75
CA LEU A 20 -14.86 -7.49 3.60
C LEU A 20 -16.31 -7.93 3.80
N ASN A 21 -16.67 -9.14 3.37
CA ASN A 21 -18.04 -9.65 3.55
C ASN A 21 -18.37 -9.92 5.02
N GLU A 22 -17.46 -10.51 5.78
CA GLU A 22 -17.67 -10.80 7.21
C GLU A 22 -17.73 -9.50 8.02
N ILE A 23 -16.88 -8.53 7.68
CA ILE A 23 -16.93 -7.21 8.31
C ILE A 23 -18.22 -6.48 7.96
N ALA A 24 -18.69 -6.56 6.71
CA ALA A 24 -19.96 -5.97 6.31
C ALA A 24 -21.16 -6.59 7.03
N ASP A 25 -21.18 -7.92 7.24
CA ASP A 25 -22.22 -8.59 8.03
C ASP A 25 -22.32 -8.00 9.45
N LEU A 26 -21.17 -7.78 10.11
CA LEU A 26 -21.11 -7.15 11.43
C LEU A 26 -21.55 -5.69 11.40
N CYS A 27 -21.12 -4.93 10.40
CA CYS A 27 -21.50 -3.51 10.28
C CYS A 27 -23.01 -3.36 10.07
N GLU A 28 -23.61 -4.18 9.22
CA GLU A 28 -25.05 -4.21 8.96
C GLU A 28 -25.85 -4.63 10.22
N GLN A 29 -25.35 -5.61 11.00
CA GLN A 29 -25.97 -6.03 12.26
C GLN A 29 -25.98 -4.92 13.32
N HIS A 30 -24.96 -4.07 13.32
CA HIS A 30 -24.75 -3.05 14.36
C HIS A 30 -25.06 -1.61 13.90
N ASP A 31 -25.59 -1.43 12.69
CA ASP A 31 -25.85 -0.12 12.07
C ASP A 31 -24.60 0.79 12.08
N LEU A 32 -23.45 0.21 11.71
CA LEU A 32 -22.16 0.89 11.63
C LEU A 32 -21.82 1.26 10.20
N TRP A 33 -21.24 2.44 10.01
CA TRP A 33 -20.68 2.82 8.72
C TRP A 33 -19.47 1.95 8.36
N LEU A 34 -19.50 1.29 7.20
CA LEU A 34 -18.34 0.57 6.67
C LEU A 34 -17.60 1.43 5.64
N HIS A 35 -16.38 1.86 5.98
CA HIS A 35 -15.43 2.39 5.02
C HIS A 35 -14.42 1.32 4.62
N VAL A 36 -14.16 1.18 3.32
CA VAL A 36 -13.04 0.33 2.84
C VAL A 36 -11.93 1.20 2.30
N ASP A 37 -10.76 1.10 2.92
CA ASP A 37 -9.50 1.60 2.36
C ASP A 37 -9.02 0.62 1.28
N ALA A 38 -9.41 0.88 0.05
CA ALA A 38 -8.95 0.18 -1.14
C ALA A 38 -7.96 1.03 -1.95
N ALA A 39 -7.25 1.95 -1.28
CA ALA A 39 -6.37 2.89 -1.96
C ALA A 39 -5.33 2.17 -2.83
N HIS A 40 -4.67 1.15 -2.28
CA HIS A 40 -3.70 0.33 -3.02
C HIS A 40 -4.34 -0.90 -3.68
N GLY A 41 -5.19 -1.64 -2.97
CA GLY A 41 -5.72 -2.92 -3.43
C GLY A 41 -6.97 -2.84 -4.32
N GLY A 42 -7.61 -1.68 -4.42
CA GLY A 42 -8.83 -1.49 -5.22
C GLY A 42 -8.72 -1.96 -6.67
N PRO A 43 -7.63 -1.67 -7.41
CA PRO A 43 -7.45 -2.12 -8.80
C PRO A 43 -7.46 -3.64 -9.01
N THR A 44 -7.32 -4.45 -7.96
CA THR A 44 -7.45 -5.91 -8.07
C THR A 44 -8.82 -6.33 -8.61
N CYS A 45 -9.86 -5.50 -8.46
CA CYS A 45 -11.18 -5.76 -9.03
C CYS A 45 -11.21 -5.84 -10.57
N PHE A 46 -10.17 -5.32 -11.25
CA PHE A 46 -10.02 -5.43 -12.71
C PHE A 46 -9.42 -6.76 -13.14
N SER A 47 -8.68 -7.44 -12.26
CA SER A 47 -8.03 -8.73 -12.54
C SER A 47 -8.99 -9.89 -12.32
N GLU A 48 -9.16 -10.75 -13.32
CA GLU A 48 -9.95 -11.98 -13.16
C GLU A 48 -9.32 -12.95 -12.15
N GLN A 49 -7.99 -12.93 -12.01
CA GLN A 49 -7.24 -13.79 -11.09
C GLN A 49 -7.37 -13.30 -9.64
N HIS A 50 -7.39 -11.98 -9.43
CA HIS A 50 -7.26 -11.36 -8.11
C HIS A 50 -8.51 -10.61 -7.61
N LYS A 51 -9.57 -10.47 -8.42
CA LYS A 51 -10.82 -9.77 -8.01
C LYS A 51 -11.50 -10.35 -6.77
N HIS A 52 -11.18 -11.59 -6.39
CA HIS A 52 -11.69 -12.21 -5.17
C HIS A 52 -11.20 -11.48 -3.91
N LEU A 53 -10.01 -10.87 -3.93
CA LEU A 53 -9.44 -10.12 -2.80
C LEU A 53 -10.23 -8.86 -2.44
N THR A 54 -11.02 -8.34 -3.39
CA THR A 54 -11.90 -7.18 -3.20
C THR A 54 -13.38 -7.54 -3.27
N ALA A 55 -13.70 -8.84 -3.13
CA ALA A 55 -15.08 -9.29 -3.02
C ALA A 55 -15.74 -8.69 -1.77
N GLY A 56 -16.81 -7.92 -1.97
CA GLY A 56 -17.52 -7.23 -0.89
C GLY A 56 -17.42 -5.71 -0.93
N LEU A 57 -16.57 -5.12 -1.80
CA LEU A 57 -16.46 -3.65 -1.95
C LEU A 57 -17.82 -2.95 -2.16
N HIS A 58 -18.74 -3.58 -2.90
CA HIS A 58 -20.08 -3.04 -3.16
C HIS A 58 -20.98 -2.93 -1.91
N ARG A 59 -20.61 -3.59 -0.81
CA ARG A 59 -21.36 -3.54 0.45
C ARG A 59 -21.01 -2.31 1.28
N ALA A 60 -19.77 -1.80 1.15
CA ALA A 60 -19.27 -0.65 1.89
C ALA A 60 -20.05 0.64 1.62
N ASP A 61 -20.19 1.49 2.63
CA ASP A 61 -20.84 2.79 2.52
C ASP A 61 -19.97 3.82 1.80
N SER A 62 -18.65 3.71 1.99
CA SER A 62 -17.66 4.43 1.19
C SER A 62 -16.40 3.62 0.92
N VAL A 63 -15.74 3.94 -0.19
CA VAL A 63 -14.49 3.30 -0.62
C VAL A 63 -13.52 4.37 -1.10
N VAL A 64 -12.29 4.36 -0.59
CA VAL A 64 -11.18 5.13 -1.20
C VAL A 64 -10.40 4.26 -2.16
N PHE A 65 -9.94 4.86 -3.26
CA PHE A 65 -9.25 4.18 -4.36
C PHE A 65 -8.21 5.12 -4.98
N ASP A 66 -6.93 4.73 -4.98
CA ASP A 66 -5.87 5.56 -5.55
C ASP A 66 -5.42 5.02 -6.91
N ALA A 67 -5.88 5.67 -7.98
CA ALA A 67 -5.42 5.34 -9.33
C ALA A 67 -3.90 5.58 -9.51
N HIS A 68 -3.29 6.44 -8.68
CA HIS A 68 -1.85 6.66 -8.71
C HIS A 68 -1.01 5.57 -8.02
N LYS A 69 -1.65 4.53 -7.48
CA LYS A 69 -1.00 3.32 -6.98
C LYS A 69 -1.08 2.22 -8.04
N MET A 70 -1.91 1.21 -7.85
CA MET A 70 -1.95 0.01 -8.70
C MET A 70 -2.59 0.22 -10.08
N MET A 71 -3.06 1.44 -10.42
CA MET A 71 -3.38 1.81 -11.82
C MET A 71 -2.30 2.66 -12.49
N PHE A 72 -1.18 2.93 -11.80
CA PHE A 72 0.01 3.57 -12.37
C PHE A 72 -0.23 4.97 -12.95
N MET A 73 -1.24 5.69 -12.44
CA MET A 73 -1.49 7.07 -12.83
C MET A 73 -0.53 8.05 -12.16
N PRO A 74 -0.21 9.20 -12.77
CA PRO A 74 0.56 10.24 -12.10
C PRO A 74 -0.11 10.69 -10.79
N ALA A 75 0.69 10.82 -9.73
CA ALA A 75 0.22 11.32 -8.45
C ALA A 75 -0.07 12.84 -8.53
N LEU A 76 -1.09 13.36 -7.84
CA LEU A 76 -2.08 12.66 -6.99
C LEU A 76 -3.35 12.33 -7.79
N SER A 77 -3.80 11.08 -7.74
CA SER A 77 -5.07 10.64 -8.36
C SER A 77 -5.78 9.67 -7.42
N ALA A 78 -6.70 10.21 -6.61
CA ALA A 78 -7.43 9.51 -5.57
C ALA A 78 -8.93 9.75 -5.74
N PHE A 79 -9.72 8.71 -5.51
CA PHE A 79 -11.17 8.70 -5.68
C PHE A 79 -11.82 8.24 -4.39
N LEU A 80 -12.90 8.92 -4.02
CA LEU A 80 -13.77 8.52 -2.92
C LEU A 80 -15.15 8.22 -3.49
N PHE A 81 -15.57 6.98 -3.34
CA PHE A 81 -16.88 6.50 -3.76
C PHE A 81 -17.80 6.40 -2.56
N TYR A 82 -19.08 6.72 -2.76
CA TYR A 82 -20.14 6.53 -1.77
C TYR A 82 -21.21 5.64 -2.38
N LYS A 83 -21.69 4.66 -1.62
CA LYS A 83 -22.80 3.79 -2.02
C LYS A 83 -24.11 4.58 -2.16
N ASN A 84 -24.38 5.44 -1.17
CA ASN A 84 -25.46 6.43 -1.26
C ASN A 84 -24.89 7.76 -1.77
N LYS A 85 -25.33 8.16 -2.96
CA LYS A 85 -24.93 9.41 -3.62
C LYS A 85 -25.13 10.64 -2.73
N ALA A 86 -26.17 10.68 -1.89
CA ALA A 86 -26.43 11.83 -1.01
C ALA A 86 -25.28 12.10 -0.02
N HIS A 87 -24.55 11.06 0.40
CA HIS A 87 -23.47 11.19 1.38
C HIS A 87 -22.28 12.00 0.88
N GLN A 88 -22.10 12.14 -0.45
CA GLN A 88 -21.01 12.95 -1.03
C GLN A 88 -21.06 14.43 -0.62
N PHE A 89 -22.23 14.92 -0.21
CA PHE A 89 -22.43 16.30 0.24
C PHE A 89 -22.50 16.44 1.77
N SER A 90 -22.46 15.37 2.55
CA SER A 90 -22.77 15.44 3.99
C SER A 90 -21.68 16.14 4.82
N ALA A 91 -20.42 16.04 4.40
CA ALA A 91 -19.28 16.47 5.22
C ALA A 91 -18.76 17.88 4.89
N PHE A 92 -18.80 18.27 3.62
CA PHE A 92 -18.07 19.45 3.11
C PHE A 92 -18.97 20.50 2.48
N GLN A 93 -20.24 20.57 2.86
CA GLN A 93 -21.12 21.65 2.43
C GLN A 93 -20.54 23.01 2.81
N GLN A 94 -20.52 23.94 1.85
CA GLN A 94 -20.04 25.29 2.05
C GLN A 94 -21.07 26.30 1.55
N GLN A 95 -21.12 27.46 2.19
CA GLN A 95 -21.99 28.57 1.78
C GLN A 95 -21.13 29.62 1.08
N ALA A 96 -21.14 29.60 -0.25
CA ALA A 96 -20.48 30.58 -1.10
C ALA A 96 -21.43 31.00 -2.21
N ALA A 97 -22.34 31.94 -1.92
CA ALA A 97 -23.43 32.33 -2.83
C ALA A 97 -22.95 32.93 -4.17
N TYR A 98 -21.68 33.33 -4.28
CA TYR A 98 -21.09 33.78 -5.54
C TYR A 98 -20.69 32.63 -6.47
N LEU A 99 -20.62 31.40 -5.94
CA LEU A 99 -20.12 30.20 -6.61
C LEU A 99 -21.18 29.11 -6.72
N PHE A 100 -21.98 28.91 -5.67
CA PHE A 100 -23.00 27.87 -5.61
C PHE A 100 -24.40 28.49 -5.58
N ASP A 101 -25.23 28.15 -6.57
CA ASP A 101 -26.58 28.68 -6.71
C ASP A 101 -27.60 27.84 -5.92
N PRO A 102 -28.11 28.33 -4.78
CA PRO A 102 -29.09 27.58 -3.99
C PRO A 102 -30.46 27.47 -4.66
N SER A 103 -30.75 28.27 -5.69
CA SER A 103 -32.02 28.21 -6.44
C SER A 103 -32.03 27.12 -7.50
N ALA A 104 -30.87 26.57 -7.86
CA ALA A 104 -30.69 25.52 -8.85
C ALA A 104 -29.94 24.31 -8.25
N PRO A 105 -30.56 23.58 -7.30
CA PRO A 105 -29.88 22.52 -6.55
C PRO A 105 -29.35 21.37 -7.42
N GLU A 106 -29.89 21.17 -8.63
CA GLU A 106 -29.38 20.16 -9.57
C GLU A 106 -27.98 20.48 -10.11
N ILE A 107 -27.59 21.76 -10.14
CA ILE A 107 -26.26 22.20 -10.60
C ILE A 107 -25.16 21.76 -9.62
N ALA A 108 -25.50 21.59 -8.33
CA ALA A 108 -24.58 21.18 -7.28
C ALA A 108 -23.86 19.85 -7.57
N GLU A 109 -24.42 18.99 -8.43
CA GLU A 109 -23.80 17.74 -8.89
C GLU A 109 -22.52 17.96 -9.72
N TYR A 110 -22.43 19.09 -10.41
CA TYR A 110 -21.27 19.49 -11.20
C TYR A 110 -20.27 20.31 -10.36
N ASP A 111 -20.75 20.93 -9.28
CA ASP A 111 -19.95 21.74 -8.36
C ASP A 111 -19.16 20.88 -7.37
N ILE A 112 -18.00 20.40 -7.81
CA ILE A 112 -17.12 19.55 -6.97
C ILE A 112 -16.71 20.20 -5.64
N GLY A 113 -16.65 21.54 -5.57
CA GLY A 113 -16.29 22.29 -4.36
C GLY A 113 -17.27 22.11 -3.19
N LEU A 114 -18.49 21.62 -3.43
CA LEU A 114 -19.45 21.25 -2.39
C LEU A 114 -19.17 19.87 -1.74
N ARG A 115 -18.19 19.13 -2.27
CA ARG A 115 -17.86 17.74 -1.88
C ARG A 115 -16.41 17.57 -1.44
N THR A 116 -15.65 18.66 -1.38
CA THR A 116 -14.22 18.65 -1.06
C THR A 116 -13.86 19.77 -0.10
N ILE A 117 -12.76 19.59 0.64
CA ILE A 117 -12.18 20.67 1.46
C ILE A 117 -11.63 21.78 0.55
N GLU A 118 -11.01 21.40 -0.56
CA GLU A 118 -10.47 22.33 -1.56
C GLU A 118 -11.58 22.99 -2.38
N CYS A 119 -11.44 24.30 -2.67
CA CYS A 119 -12.28 24.99 -3.64
C CYS A 119 -11.75 24.76 -5.07
N THR A 120 -10.57 25.32 -5.38
CA THR A 120 -9.91 25.17 -6.68
C THR A 120 -9.03 23.92 -6.69
N LYS A 121 -9.23 23.04 -7.68
CA LYS A 121 -8.45 21.80 -7.83
C LYS A 121 -8.09 21.51 -9.28
N ARG A 122 -6.99 20.81 -9.49
CA ARG A 122 -6.59 20.30 -10.80
C ARG A 122 -7.55 19.19 -11.24
N ALA A 123 -7.79 19.10 -12.54
CA ALA A 123 -8.62 18.06 -13.13
C ALA A 123 -7.84 16.74 -13.30
N ASN A 124 -7.49 16.11 -12.18
CA ASN A 124 -6.64 14.92 -12.14
C ASN A 124 -7.28 13.68 -12.79
N SER A 125 -8.61 13.69 -12.99
CA SER A 125 -9.34 12.62 -13.67
C SER A 125 -9.04 12.52 -15.17
N TYR A 126 -8.55 13.59 -15.83
CA TYR A 126 -8.29 13.56 -17.27
C TYR A 126 -7.18 12.59 -17.66
N ALA A 127 -6.11 12.49 -16.87
CA ALA A 127 -5.03 11.55 -17.13
C ALA A 127 -5.54 10.11 -17.11
N LEU A 128 -6.34 9.77 -16.08
CA LEU A 128 -6.99 8.47 -15.98
C LEU A 128 -7.95 8.23 -17.14
N TRP A 129 -8.82 9.20 -17.45
CA TRP A 129 -9.77 9.09 -18.55
C TRP A 129 -9.07 8.84 -19.89
N GLY A 130 -7.96 9.53 -20.17
CA GLY A 130 -7.20 9.36 -21.41
C GLY A 130 -6.63 7.95 -21.54
N ILE A 131 -5.94 7.46 -20.49
CA ILE A 131 -5.37 6.10 -20.48
C ILE A 131 -6.47 5.05 -20.57
N TRP A 132 -7.56 5.21 -19.80
CA TRP A 132 -8.69 4.28 -19.85
C TRP A 132 -9.36 4.27 -21.22
N SER A 133 -9.53 5.42 -21.86
CA SER A 133 -10.18 5.52 -23.18
C SER A 133 -9.33 4.89 -24.28
N LEU A 134 -8.00 4.97 -24.18
CA LEU A 134 -7.08 4.41 -25.16
C LEU A 134 -6.85 2.90 -25.02
N PHE A 135 -6.72 2.41 -23.78
CA PHE A 135 -6.29 1.03 -23.51
C PHE A 135 -7.35 0.16 -22.83
N GLY A 136 -8.44 0.78 -22.35
CA GLY A 136 -9.50 0.09 -21.62
C GLY A 136 -9.07 -0.42 -20.24
N LYS A 137 -10.01 -1.06 -19.54
CA LYS A 137 -9.77 -1.63 -18.20
C LYS A 137 -8.73 -2.75 -18.17
N ARG A 138 -8.49 -3.41 -19.31
CA ARG A 138 -7.59 -4.58 -19.39
C ARG A 138 -6.15 -4.22 -19.04
N LEU A 139 -5.70 -3.01 -19.41
CA LEU A 139 -4.38 -2.51 -19.02
C LEU A 139 -4.15 -2.59 -17.51
N PHE A 140 -5.13 -2.15 -16.71
CA PHE A 140 -5.00 -2.16 -15.25
C PHE A 140 -5.02 -3.58 -14.68
N ALA A 141 -5.79 -4.49 -15.28
CA ALA A 141 -5.76 -5.91 -14.93
C ALA A 141 -4.37 -6.51 -15.19
N ASP A 142 -3.78 -6.25 -16.36
CA ASP A 142 -2.45 -6.75 -16.72
C ASP A 142 -1.35 -6.20 -15.79
N LEU A 143 -1.46 -4.92 -15.39
CA LEU A 143 -0.53 -4.28 -14.45
C LEU A 143 -0.60 -4.88 -13.03
N VAL A 144 -1.81 -5.22 -12.55
CA VAL A 144 -1.99 -5.96 -11.30
C VAL A 144 -1.39 -7.36 -11.42
N ASP A 145 -1.76 -8.10 -12.47
CA ASP A 145 -1.34 -9.49 -12.66
C ASP A 145 0.19 -9.61 -12.73
N ILE A 146 0.87 -8.75 -13.51
CA ILE A 146 2.33 -8.84 -13.66
C ILE A 146 3.09 -8.49 -12.38
N THR A 147 2.60 -7.50 -11.61
CA THR A 147 3.26 -7.12 -10.36
C THR A 147 3.03 -8.13 -9.25
N PHE A 148 1.84 -8.74 -9.17
CA PHE A 148 1.55 -9.82 -8.23
C PHE A 148 2.37 -11.07 -8.57
N ALA A 149 2.43 -11.46 -9.85
CA ALA A 149 3.24 -12.58 -10.30
C ALA A 149 4.73 -12.38 -9.99
N THR A 150 5.26 -11.18 -10.26
CA THR A 150 6.67 -10.85 -9.96
C THR A 150 6.96 -10.87 -8.46
N THR A 151 6.03 -10.39 -7.63
CA THR A 151 6.15 -10.49 -6.18
C THR A 151 6.09 -11.94 -5.70
N ARG A 152 5.26 -12.78 -6.32
CA ARG A 152 5.23 -14.21 -6.03
C ARG A 152 6.55 -14.89 -6.35
N THR A 153 7.14 -14.59 -7.51
CA THR A 153 8.49 -15.07 -7.87
C THR A 153 9.51 -14.67 -6.81
N PHE A 154 9.50 -13.42 -6.34
CA PHE A 154 10.42 -12.99 -5.28
C PHE A 154 10.23 -13.76 -3.98
N TYR A 155 8.98 -13.98 -3.55
CA TYR A 155 8.67 -14.77 -2.38
C TYR A 155 9.21 -16.21 -2.48
N GLU A 156 9.07 -16.84 -3.65
CA GLU A 156 9.62 -18.18 -3.90
C GLU A 156 11.15 -18.19 -3.88
N MET A 157 11.81 -17.15 -4.40
CA MET A 157 13.26 -17.00 -4.30
C MET A 157 13.73 -16.86 -2.85
N LEU A 158 12.98 -16.15 -2.00
CA LEU A 158 13.27 -16.02 -0.58
C LEU A 158 13.14 -17.36 0.15
N LEU A 159 12.10 -18.16 -0.15
CA LEU A 159 11.92 -19.49 0.43
C LEU A 159 13.06 -20.46 0.06
N GLN A 160 13.64 -20.31 -1.13
CA GLN A 160 14.76 -21.14 -1.60
C GLN A 160 16.12 -20.68 -1.04
N ALA A 161 16.20 -19.48 -0.48
CA ALA A 161 17.44 -18.90 0.03
C ALA A 161 17.55 -19.09 1.54
N SER A 162 18.58 -19.81 2.00
CA SER A 162 18.79 -20.09 3.43
C SER A 162 19.10 -18.85 4.28
N ASP A 163 19.57 -17.78 3.64
CA ASP A 163 19.99 -16.54 4.28
C ASP A 163 18.90 -15.45 4.28
N PHE A 164 17.69 -15.81 3.87
CA PHE A 164 16.53 -14.93 3.93
C PHE A 164 15.32 -15.64 4.56
N GLU A 165 14.44 -14.85 5.13
CA GLU A 165 13.19 -15.31 5.72
C GLU A 165 12.04 -14.39 5.27
N PRO A 166 11.11 -14.85 4.43
CA PRO A 166 9.88 -14.09 4.20
C PRO A 166 8.98 -14.16 5.45
N LEU A 167 8.46 -13.02 5.90
CA LEU A 167 7.68 -12.95 7.15
C LEU A 167 6.18 -13.24 6.96
N HIS A 168 5.72 -13.35 5.72
CA HIS A 168 4.37 -13.74 5.36
C HIS A 168 4.35 -14.22 3.90
N GLU A 169 3.33 -14.97 3.54
CA GLU A 169 2.98 -15.20 2.14
C GLU A 169 2.31 -13.93 1.58
N PRO A 170 2.75 -13.38 0.44
CA PRO A 170 2.17 -12.15 -0.10
C PRO A 170 0.83 -12.40 -0.77
N GLU A 171 -0.20 -11.65 -0.38
CA GLU A 171 -1.49 -11.60 -1.08
C GLU A 171 -1.49 -10.60 -2.24
N CYS A 172 -0.49 -9.70 -2.29
CA CYS A 172 -0.36 -8.66 -3.30
C CYS A 172 1.10 -8.40 -3.71
N ASN A 173 1.36 -7.22 -4.29
CA ASN A 173 2.68 -6.82 -4.73
C ASN A 173 3.63 -6.34 -3.60
N ILE A 174 3.35 -6.67 -2.34
CA ILE A 174 4.16 -6.31 -1.15
C ILE A 174 4.71 -7.58 -0.51
N VAL A 175 6.03 -7.61 -0.24
CA VAL A 175 6.69 -8.67 0.53
C VAL A 175 7.55 -8.05 1.62
N VAL A 176 7.42 -8.59 2.82
CA VAL A 176 8.29 -8.28 3.96
C VAL A 176 9.16 -9.49 4.27
N PHE A 177 10.45 -9.26 4.45
CA PHE A 177 11.44 -10.32 4.66
C PHE A 177 12.63 -9.83 5.48
N ARG A 178 13.34 -10.77 6.10
CA ARG A 178 14.57 -10.52 6.87
C ARG A 178 15.76 -11.18 6.20
N TYR A 179 16.93 -10.58 6.39
CA TYR A 179 18.20 -11.25 6.12
C TYR A 179 18.63 -11.95 7.40
N GLN A 180 19.10 -13.19 7.29
CA GLN A 180 19.45 -14.02 8.42
C GLN A 180 20.74 -14.81 8.16
N THR A 181 21.56 -14.91 9.18
CA THR A 181 22.77 -15.75 9.20
C THR A 181 22.96 -16.23 10.64
N ASP A 182 23.72 -17.32 10.84
CA ASP A 182 24.03 -17.81 12.19
C ASP A 182 24.67 -16.72 13.06
N TRP A 183 25.53 -15.88 12.48
CA TRP A 183 26.13 -14.75 13.18
C TRP A 183 25.08 -13.70 13.59
N LEU A 184 24.23 -13.27 12.65
CA LEU A 184 23.21 -12.26 12.95
C LEU A 184 22.20 -12.77 13.99
N ASN A 185 21.82 -14.05 13.89
CA ASN A 185 20.91 -14.72 14.82
C ASN A 185 21.52 -14.92 16.22
N SER A 186 22.84 -14.86 16.36
CA SER A 186 23.53 -14.89 17.66
C SER A 186 23.50 -13.56 18.42
N LEU A 187 23.11 -12.46 17.77
CA LEU A 187 23.01 -11.13 18.37
C LEU A 187 21.66 -10.92 19.08
N SER A 188 21.60 -9.93 19.98
CA SER A 188 20.33 -9.51 20.59
C SER A 188 19.37 -8.95 19.53
N MET A 189 18.05 -8.99 19.81
CA MET A 189 17.06 -8.44 18.87
C MET A 189 17.31 -6.96 18.53
N GLU A 190 17.75 -6.17 19.51
CA GLU A 190 18.12 -4.77 19.32
C GLU A 190 19.29 -4.63 18.33
N GLN A 191 20.33 -5.45 18.47
CA GLN A 191 21.47 -5.47 17.56
C GLN A 191 21.06 -5.95 16.15
N GLN A 192 20.20 -6.97 16.05
CA GLN A 192 19.66 -7.43 14.78
C GLN A 192 18.85 -6.34 14.06
N ASN A 193 18.04 -5.60 14.81
CA ASN A 193 17.25 -4.49 14.28
C ASN A 193 18.16 -3.35 13.80
N LEU A 194 19.15 -2.96 14.62
CA LEU A 194 20.14 -1.96 14.24
C LEU A 194 20.91 -2.37 12.98
N PHE A 195 21.28 -3.64 12.85
CA PHE A 195 21.91 -4.19 11.66
C PHE A 195 21.03 -4.03 10.43
N HIS A 196 19.75 -4.42 10.49
CA HIS A 196 18.80 -4.25 9.37
C HIS A 196 18.63 -2.78 8.97
N PHE A 197 18.53 -1.85 9.93
CA PHE A 197 18.44 -0.41 9.62
C PHE A 197 19.71 0.12 8.95
N LYS A 198 20.90 -0.24 9.45
CA LYS A 198 22.19 0.14 8.84
C LYS A 198 22.36 -0.48 7.45
N LEU A 199 21.99 -1.75 7.27
CA LEU A 199 22.08 -2.46 5.99
C LEU A 199 21.14 -1.83 4.95
N ARG A 200 19.89 -1.52 5.31
CA ARG A 200 18.97 -0.77 4.44
C ARG A 200 19.58 0.58 4.04
N ARG A 201 20.15 1.29 5.00
CA ARG A 201 20.76 2.60 4.75
C ARG A 201 21.90 2.51 3.74
N GLN A 202 22.83 1.55 3.91
CA GLN A 202 23.91 1.33 2.96
C GLN A 202 23.40 0.97 1.55
N LEU A 203 22.33 0.18 1.45
CA LEU A 203 21.71 -0.16 0.17
C LEU A 203 21.13 1.07 -0.55
N ILE A 204 20.49 1.99 0.20
CA ILE A 204 19.95 3.24 -0.37
C ILE A 204 21.07 4.21 -0.74
N GLU A 205 22.08 4.36 0.11
CA GLU A 205 23.21 5.25 -0.13
C GLU A 205 24.10 4.77 -1.29
N SER A 206 24.08 3.48 -1.63
CA SER A 206 24.78 2.98 -2.83
C SER A 206 24.09 3.37 -4.15
N GLY A 207 22.80 3.72 -4.12
CA GLY A 207 22.01 4.06 -5.29
C GLY A 207 21.61 2.86 -6.17
N GLU A 208 21.95 1.63 -5.78
CA GLU A 208 21.62 0.42 -6.56
C GLU A 208 20.14 0.04 -6.42
N PHE A 209 19.60 0.11 -5.20
CA PHE A 209 18.21 -0.23 -4.92
C PHE A 209 17.60 0.70 -3.89
N TYR A 210 16.31 0.98 -4.06
CA TYR A 210 15.49 1.67 -3.06
C TYR A 210 14.47 0.69 -2.47
N ILE A 211 14.64 0.36 -1.19
CA ILE A 211 13.67 -0.44 -0.42
C ILE A 211 13.27 0.31 0.84
N VAL A 212 12.10 -0.03 1.38
CA VAL A 212 11.65 0.51 2.68
C VAL A 212 11.85 -0.53 3.76
N HIS A 213 11.64 -0.14 5.02
CA HIS A 213 11.62 -1.08 6.13
C HIS A 213 10.19 -1.24 6.64
N SER A 214 9.94 -2.33 7.35
CA SER A 214 8.77 -2.55 8.18
C SER A 214 9.24 -3.00 9.56
N VAL A 215 8.38 -2.90 10.58
CA VAL A 215 8.60 -3.50 11.89
C VAL A 215 7.43 -4.43 12.17
N ILE A 216 7.70 -5.72 12.30
CA ILE A 216 6.67 -6.74 12.58
C ILE A 216 7.06 -7.43 13.88
N ASN A 217 6.16 -7.43 14.87
CA ASN A 217 6.42 -8.01 16.20
C ASN A 217 7.77 -7.55 16.79
N GLU A 218 8.03 -6.24 16.73
CA GLU A 218 9.28 -5.59 17.19
C GLU A 218 10.54 -5.96 16.39
N GLN A 219 10.42 -6.70 15.28
CA GLN A 219 11.53 -7.08 14.42
C GLN A 219 11.61 -6.19 13.18
N ALA A 220 12.74 -5.51 12.97
CA ALA A 220 12.98 -4.70 11.79
C ALA A 220 13.18 -5.58 10.55
N ALA A 221 12.44 -5.34 9.49
CA ALA A 221 12.47 -6.15 8.28
C ALA A 221 12.59 -5.26 7.04
N PHE A 222 13.07 -5.85 5.95
CA PHE A 222 13.00 -5.22 4.64
C PHE A 222 11.60 -5.38 4.07
N ARG A 223 11.12 -4.35 3.40
CA ARG A 223 9.85 -4.38 2.67
C ARG A 223 10.08 -3.87 1.26
N ILE A 224 9.67 -4.68 0.28
CA ILE A 224 9.59 -4.24 -1.11
C ILE A 224 8.13 -4.10 -1.52
N THR A 225 7.90 -3.21 -2.48
CA THR A 225 6.63 -3.09 -3.19
C THR A 225 6.96 -3.10 -4.68
N VAL A 226 6.54 -4.14 -5.40
CA VAL A 226 6.80 -4.26 -6.83
C VAL A 226 5.83 -3.33 -7.56
N MET A 227 6.29 -2.10 -7.81
CA MET A 227 5.54 -1.01 -8.45
C MET A 227 6.15 -0.59 -9.78
N ASN A 228 7.00 -1.44 -10.38
CA ASN A 228 7.49 -1.23 -11.73
C ASN A 228 7.23 -2.51 -12.54
N PRO A 229 6.34 -2.49 -13.55
CA PRO A 229 6.03 -3.68 -14.35
C PRO A 229 7.21 -4.15 -15.22
N LEU A 230 8.30 -3.37 -15.28
CA LEU A 230 9.55 -3.73 -15.95
C LEU A 230 10.55 -4.44 -15.02
N THR A 231 10.23 -4.61 -13.74
CA THR A 231 11.02 -5.45 -12.82
C THR A 231 11.00 -6.90 -13.31
N THR A 232 12.14 -7.57 -13.25
CA THR A 232 12.32 -8.94 -13.75
C THR A 232 12.99 -9.77 -12.66
N GLU A 233 12.97 -11.10 -12.81
CA GLU A 233 13.67 -12.02 -11.92
C GLU A 233 15.16 -11.69 -11.78
N THR A 234 15.83 -11.25 -12.85
CA THR A 234 17.22 -10.79 -12.80
C THR A 234 17.41 -9.62 -11.82
N HIS A 235 16.51 -8.63 -11.84
CA HIS A 235 16.56 -7.50 -10.90
C HIS A 235 16.36 -7.97 -9.44
N LEU A 236 15.45 -8.93 -9.23
CA LEU A 236 15.20 -9.52 -7.91
C LEU A 236 16.42 -10.31 -7.39
N GLN A 237 17.08 -11.08 -8.26
CA GLN A 237 18.30 -11.81 -7.92
C GLN A 237 19.45 -10.86 -7.60
N GLN A 238 19.57 -9.76 -8.35
CA GLN A 238 20.53 -8.70 -8.08
C GLN A 238 20.27 -8.06 -6.71
N LEU A 239 19.01 -7.79 -6.34
CA LEU A 239 18.68 -7.26 -5.00
C LEU A 239 19.18 -8.18 -3.89
N LEU A 240 18.90 -9.49 -3.95
CA LEU A 240 19.38 -10.45 -2.95
C LEU A 240 20.91 -10.48 -2.87
N ASN A 241 21.58 -10.45 -4.02
CA ASN A 241 23.04 -10.45 -4.09
C ASN A 241 23.66 -9.16 -3.53
N THR A 242 23.06 -8.00 -3.81
CA THR A 242 23.50 -6.72 -3.24
C THR A 242 23.28 -6.71 -1.73
N ILE A 243 22.15 -7.22 -1.22
CA ILE A 243 21.93 -7.35 0.23
C ILE A 243 23.02 -8.21 0.88
N ARG A 244 23.34 -9.38 0.30
CA ARG A 244 24.44 -10.25 0.79
C ARG A 244 25.78 -9.54 0.81
N LEU A 245 26.13 -8.85 -0.27
CA LEU A 245 27.39 -8.11 -0.39
C LEU A 245 27.50 -7.04 0.70
N ARG A 246 26.48 -6.18 0.81
CA ARG A 246 26.44 -5.09 1.79
C ARG A 246 26.39 -5.63 3.22
N ALA A 247 25.68 -6.74 3.47
CA ALA A 247 25.65 -7.39 4.77
C ALA A 247 27.04 -7.88 5.19
N SER A 248 27.78 -8.50 4.27
CA SER A 248 29.15 -8.96 4.52
C SER A 248 30.11 -7.80 4.80
N GLU A 249 29.96 -6.68 4.09
CA GLU A 249 30.74 -5.45 4.34
C GLU A 249 30.40 -4.82 5.69
N LEU A 250 29.12 -4.71 6.02
CA LEU A 250 28.64 -4.15 7.28
C LEU A 250 29.08 -5.01 8.47
N GLN A 251 28.98 -6.35 8.37
CA GLN A 251 29.37 -7.26 9.43
C GLN A 251 30.82 -7.04 9.90
N LYS A 252 31.74 -6.70 8.98
CA LYS A 252 33.16 -6.44 9.31
C LYS A 252 33.37 -5.17 10.14
N THR A 253 32.43 -4.24 10.08
CA THR A 253 32.49 -2.93 10.73
C THR A 253 31.34 -2.72 11.73
N PHE A 254 30.60 -3.80 12.04
CA PHE A 254 29.43 -3.72 12.90
C PHE A 254 29.83 -3.62 14.37
N ASP A 255 30.25 -2.42 14.76
CA ASP A 255 30.40 -2.06 16.16
C ASP A 255 28.99 -1.88 16.75
N SER A 256 28.68 -2.74 17.72
CA SER A 256 27.48 -2.56 18.54
C SER A 256 27.72 -1.36 19.45
N PRO A 257 26.84 -0.34 19.47
CA PRO A 257 26.92 0.65 20.54
C PRO A 257 26.77 -0.10 21.89
N PRO A 258 27.50 0.30 22.95
CA PRO A 258 27.18 -0.20 24.28
C PRO A 258 25.71 0.10 24.56
N LEU A 259 25.01 -0.84 25.22
CA LEU A 259 23.64 -0.67 25.70
C LEU A 259 23.55 0.68 26.43
N VAL A 260 22.95 1.69 25.81
CA VAL A 260 22.68 2.97 26.48
C VAL A 260 21.30 2.83 27.11
N ASP A 261 21.27 2.96 28.43
CA ASP A 261 20.07 3.02 29.26
C ASP A 261 18.99 3.88 28.61
N GLN A 262 17.77 3.37 28.64
CA GLN A 262 16.56 4.06 28.22
C GLN A 262 16.49 5.43 28.88
N CYS A 263 16.72 6.50 28.11
CA CYS A 263 16.38 7.84 28.54
C CYS A 263 15.82 8.63 27.35
N GLU A 264 14.50 8.85 27.44
CA GLU A 264 13.73 9.95 26.86
C GLU A 264 13.59 10.02 25.33
N GLN A 265 12.48 9.45 24.83
CA GLN A 265 11.79 9.97 23.66
C GLN A 265 10.53 10.70 24.12
N THR A 266 10.57 12.03 24.03
CA THR A 266 9.40 12.91 23.91
C THR A 266 8.82 12.83 22.51
#